data_AF-A0A1H9FX72-F1
#
_entry.id   AF-A0A1H9FX72-F1
#
_cell.length_a   1.000
_cell.length_b   1.000
_cell.length_c   1.000
_cell.angle_alpha   90.00
_cell.angle_beta   90.00
_cell.angle_gamma   90.00
#
_symmetry.space_group_name_H-M   'P 1'
#
loop_
_entity.id
_entity.type
_entity.pdbx_description
1 polymer ?
#
loop_
_entity_poly.entity_id
_entity_poly.type
_entity_poly.pdbx_seq_one_letter_code
_entity_poly.pdbx_strand_id
1 'polypeptide(L)' 'MTRDDPQQDGNKVRTFPQSRTRPPATPGGFKDLGITPLARQLGLSAEQTNGHWCSRCQGIWFGYTLEAQCPVCGNRNG' A
#
# COMPACT_ATOMS: atom_id res chain seq x y z
N MET A 1 8.20 4.68 -34.87
CA MET A 1 8.71 4.70 -33.48
C MET A 1 7.51 4.58 -32.55
N THR A 2 6.97 3.37 -32.39
CA THR A 2 5.80 3.13 -31.53
C THR A 2 6.31 2.92 -30.11
N ARG A 3 5.84 3.75 -29.17
CA ARG A 3 6.15 3.64 -27.73
C ARG A 3 5.25 2.56 -27.16
N ASP A 4 5.86 1.43 -26.79
CA ASP A 4 5.21 0.34 -26.08
C ASP A 4 5.05 0.76 -24.62
N ASP A 5 3.80 1.00 -24.22
CA ASP A 5 3.39 1.31 -22.85
C ASP A 5 3.27 -0.02 -22.09
N PRO A 6 4.05 -0.27 -21.03
CA PRO A 6 3.99 -1.54 -20.31
C PRO A 6 2.69 -1.60 -19.50
N GLN A 7 1.69 -2.23 -20.10
CA GLN A 7 0.45 -2.65 -19.47
C GLN A 7 0.76 -3.45 -18.20
N GLN A 8 0.50 -2.85 -17.04
CA GLN A 8 0.65 -3.52 -15.75
C GLN A 8 -0.50 -4.51 -15.54
N ASP A 9 -0.19 -5.81 -15.67
CA ASP A 9 -1.08 -6.93 -15.42
C ASP A 9 -1.65 -6.92 -13.99
N GLY A 10 -2.87 -6.39 -13.86
CA GLY A 10 -3.60 -6.18 -12.61
C GLY A 10 -4.14 -7.42 -11.89
N ASN A 11 -3.49 -8.59 -11.98
CA ASN A 11 -3.97 -9.78 -11.24
C ASN A 11 -2.90 -10.71 -10.68
N LYS A 12 -1.62 -10.30 -10.64
CA LYS A 12 -0.64 -11.04 -9.82
C LYS A 12 -0.77 -10.59 -8.37
N VAL A 13 -1.50 -11.39 -7.58
CA VAL A 13 -1.49 -11.29 -6.11
C VAL A 13 -0.04 -11.41 -5.66
N ARG A 14 0.61 -10.27 -5.40
CA ARG A 14 1.94 -10.24 -4.81
C ARG A 14 1.75 -10.42 -3.32
N THR A 15 1.82 -11.67 -2.88
CA THR A 15 1.86 -12.01 -1.46
C THR A 15 3.08 -11.34 -0.86
N PHE A 16 2.87 -10.44 0.10
CA PHE A 16 3.95 -9.77 0.82
C PHE A 16 4.76 -10.81 1.60
N PRO A 17 5.99 -11.14 1.19
CA PRO A 17 6.75 -12.26 1.76
C PRO A 17 7.14 -12.06 3.23
N GLN A 18 7.02 -10.83 3.73
CA GLN A 18 7.44 -10.41 5.07
C GLN A 18 6.28 -9.80 5.90
N SER A 19 5.05 -9.79 5.38
CA SER A 19 3.93 -9.20 6.13
C SER A 19 3.50 -10.12 7.27
N ARG A 20 3.64 -9.63 8.51
CA ARG A 20 3.14 -10.28 9.73
C ARG A 20 1.62 -10.25 9.83
N THR A 21 0.97 -9.36 9.09
CA THR A 21 -0.48 -9.32 8.95
C THR A 21 -0.84 -10.04 7.66
N ARG A 22 -1.45 -11.22 7.78
CA ARG A 22 -2.18 -11.83 6.67
C ARG A 22 -3.45 -10.99 6.50
N PRO A 23 -3.61 -10.19 5.44
CA PRO A 23 -4.90 -9.57 5.21
C PRO A 23 -5.92 -10.72 5.11
N PRO A 24 -7.00 -10.72 5.93
CA PRO A 24 -8.09 -11.66 5.71
C PRO A 24 -8.51 -11.51 4.25
N ALA A 25 -8.73 -12.62 3.55
CA ALA A 25 -9.15 -12.62 2.16
C ALA A 25 -10.41 -11.75 2.06
N THR A 26 -10.21 -10.49 1.70
CA THR A 26 -11.29 -9.50 1.72
C THR A 26 -12.11 -9.79 0.48
N PRO A 27 -13.39 -10.17 0.61
CA PRO A 27 -14.24 -10.41 -0.54
C PRO A 27 -14.42 -9.06 -1.26
N GLY A 28 -13.63 -8.83 -2.30
CA GLY A 28 -13.53 -7.54 -3.00
C GLY A 28 -12.11 -7.03 -3.27
N GLY A 29 -11.07 -7.71 -2.76
CA GLY A 29 -9.66 -7.28 -2.93
C GLY A 29 -9.21 -6.30 -1.85
N PHE A 30 -8.07 -5.66 -2.05
CA PHE A 30 -7.56 -4.64 -1.13
C PHE A 30 -7.75 -3.23 -1.70
N LYS A 31 -8.07 -2.27 -0.83
CA LYS A 31 -8.15 -0.86 -1.22
C LYS A 31 -6.76 -0.23 -1.24
N ASP A 32 -6.40 0.47 -2.30
CA ASP A 32 -5.25 1.38 -2.28
C ASP A 32 -5.66 2.67 -1.54
N LEU A 33 -5.00 2.93 -0.41
CA LEU A 33 -5.22 4.11 0.44
C LEU A 33 -4.21 5.23 0.13
N GLY A 34 -3.25 4.98 -0.76
CA GLY A 34 -2.25 5.93 -1.22
C GLY A 34 -1.05 6.12 -0.30
N ILE A 35 -0.28 7.14 -0.65
CA ILE A 35 0.97 7.56 0.01
C ILE A 35 0.67 8.57 1.11
N THR A 36 1.32 8.45 2.27
CA THR A 36 1.16 9.37 3.40
C THR A 36 1.55 10.81 3.05
N PRO A 37 1.00 11.82 3.76
CA PRO A 37 1.38 13.22 3.55
C PRO A 37 2.89 13.45 3.68
N LEU A 38 3.55 12.79 4.63
CA LEU A 38 5.00 12.93 4.82
C LEU A 38 5.78 12.37 3.62
N ALA A 39 5.45 11.16 3.18
CA ALA A 39 6.11 10.56 2.02
C ALA A 39 5.86 11.38 0.74
N ARG A 40 4.66 11.96 0.59
CA ARG A 40 4.36 12.91 -0.51
C ARG A 40 5.20 14.19 -0.43
N GLN A 41 5.34 14.78 0.76
CA GLN A 41 6.15 15.98 0.97
C GLN A 41 7.63 15.75 0.67
N LEU A 42 8.12 14.54 0.92
CA LEU A 42 9.50 14.13 0.60
C LEU A 42 9.70 13.74 -0.88
N GLY A 43 8.64 13.75 -1.69
CA GLY A 43 8.70 13.35 -3.11
C GLY A 43 9.00 11.86 -3.30
N LEU A 44 8.68 11.02 -2.32
CA LEU A 44 8.93 9.59 -2.37
C LEU A 44 7.82 8.88 -3.15
N SER A 45 8.21 7.98 -4.05
CA SER A 45 7.27 7.07 -4.72
C SER A 45 6.91 5.90 -3.81
N ALA A 46 5.82 5.18 -4.14
CA ALA A 46 5.42 3.98 -3.42
C ALA A 46 6.55 2.93 -3.31
N GLU A 47 7.46 2.89 -4.29
CA GLU A 47 8.61 1.97 -4.32
C GLU A 47 9.70 2.34 -3.30
N GLN A 48 9.76 3.62 -2.89
CA GLN A 48 10.71 4.13 -1.89
C GLN A 48 10.10 4.17 -0.48
N THR A 49 8.92 3.58 -0.30
CA THR A 49 8.16 3.61 0.94
C THR A 49 7.79 2.21 1.41
N ASN A 50 7.43 2.10 2.69
CA ASN A 50 6.96 0.86 3.27
C ASN A 50 5.46 0.71 3.05
N GLY A 51 5.04 -0.44 2.54
CA GLY A 51 3.63 -0.81 2.44
C GLY A 51 3.09 -1.29 3.79
N HIS A 52 1.98 -0.72 4.23
CA HIS A 52 1.32 -1.04 5.48
C HIS A 52 -0.13 -1.45 5.24
N TRP A 53 -0.56 -2.53 5.87
CA TRP A 53 -1.95 -2.98 5.84
C TRP A 53 -2.78 -2.33 6.96
N CYS A 54 -4.03 -2.02 6.66
CA CYS A 54 -5.01 -1.57 7.63
C CYS A 54 -6.24 -2.48 7.64
N SER A 55 -6.45 -3.27 8.71
CA SER A 55 -7.64 -4.13 8.89
C SER A 55 -8.97 -3.37 8.87
N ARG A 56 -9.01 -2.15 9.41
CA ARG A 56 -10.24 -1.33 9.44
C ARG A 56 -10.64 -0.83 8.06
N CYS A 57 -9.67 -0.37 7.27
CA CYS A 57 -9.90 0.12 5.91
C CYS A 57 -9.83 -0.99 4.86
N GLN A 58 -9.36 -2.18 5.24
CA GLN A 58 -9.11 -3.32 4.37
C GLN A 58 -8.29 -2.92 3.14
N GLY A 59 -7.19 -2.21 3.39
CA GLY A 59 -6.40 -1.58 2.36
C GLY A 59 -4.95 -1.37 2.73
N ILE A 60 -4.14 -1.07 1.70
CA ILE A 60 -2.70 -0.83 1.79
C ILE A 60 -2.46 0.66 1.65
N TRP A 61 -1.59 1.20 2.49
CA TRP A 61 -1.05 2.55 2.37
C TRP A 61 0.48 2.52 2.40
N PHE A 62 1.10 3.56 1.90
CA PHE A 62 2.54 3.66 1.70
C PHE A 62 3.14 4.77 2.56
N GLY A 63 3.96 4.42 3.54
CA GLY A 63 4.53 5.33 4.53
C GLY A 63 6.05 5.34 4.53
N TYR A 64 6.65 6.44 4.98
CA TYR A 64 8.09 6.55 5.10
C TYR A 64 8.55 6.39 6.56
N THR A 65 9.66 5.67 6.75
CA THR A 65 10.33 5.47 8.06
C THR A 65 9.43 4.86 9.13
N LEU A 66 9.01 5.66 10.12
CA LEU A 66 8.30 5.26 11.34
C LEU A 66 6.80 5.56 11.29
N GLU A 67 6.28 5.87 10.09
CA GLU A 67 4.84 5.98 9.90
C GLU A 67 4.21 4.59 10.09
N ALA A 68 3.49 4.43 11.19
CA ALA A 68 2.72 3.21 11.50
C ALA A 68 1.21 3.45 11.55
N GLN A 69 0.78 4.70 11.36
CA GLN A 69 -0.62 5.11 11.52
C GLN A 69 -1.30 5.26 10.15
N CYS A 70 -2.40 4.54 9.95
CA CYS A 70 -3.19 4.62 8.73
C CYS A 70 -3.68 6.07 8.49
N PRO A 71 -3.44 6.66 7.31
CA PRO A 71 -3.80 8.05 7.02
C PRO A 71 -5.31 8.29 6.92
N VAL A 72 -6.10 7.23 6.73
CA VAL A 72 -7.56 7.33 6.56
C VAL A 72 -8.31 7.22 7.89
N CYS A 73 -7.97 6.23 8.72
CA CYS A 73 -8.71 5.95 9.95
C CYS A 73 -7.89 6.13 11.24
N GLY A 74 -6.61 6.47 11.15
CA GLY A 74 -5.73 6.61 12.30
C GLY A 74 -5.44 5.29 13.02
N ASN A 75 -5.70 4.13 12.42
CA ASN A 75 -5.37 2.86 13.06
C ASN A 75 -3.86 2.56 12.99
N ARG A 76 -3.25 2.10 14.09
CA ARG A 76 -1.84 1.66 14.15
C ARG A 76 -1.66 0.15 14.10
N ASN A 77 -2.73 -0.59 14.33
CA ASN A 77 -2.70 -2.05 14.33
C ASN A 77 -3.20 -2.56 12.99
N GLY A 78 -2.45 -3.47 12.39
CA GLY A 78 -2.81 -4.11 11.12
C GLY A 78 -4.13 -4.85 11.15
#